data_AF-A0A165BV71-F1
#
_entry.id   AF-A0A165BV71-F1
#
_cell.length_a   1.000
_cell.length_b   1.000
_cell.length_c   1.000
_cell.angle_alpha   90.00
_cell.angle_beta   90.00
_cell.angle_gamma   90.00
#
_symmetry.space_group_name_H-M   'P 1'
#
loop_
_entity.id
_entity.type
_entity.pdbx_description
1 polymer ?
#
loop_
_entity_poly.entity_id
_entity_poly.type
_entity_poly.pdbx_seq_one_letter_code
_entity_poly.pdbx_strand_id
1 'polypeptide(L)'
;MTVPKPLPADASKPLTDYSRWRLRAEDDGRHTWHYLKSDGELAAWPQTEMDKYWLGLPMDAPTSEPAKDAFDAARKGFEFYKRLQAPGGHWPGEYGGPMFLLPGLVIGSYVTGMPIAEEVRVEIIRYLCNLAHKDDGGWGLHIEGPSTVLGTALNYCVLRILGVGPDEPVTTRARATLHKLGGAGASPSWGKFWLSVLNVYEWDGGNPIPPELWLLPDWVPIHPHRWWIHTRAV
;
A
#
# COMPACT_ATOMS: atom_id res chain seq x y z
N MET A 1 -12.04 -22.17 0.85
CA MET A 1 -10.82 -21.33 0.83
C MET A 1 -9.63 -22.25 0.88
N THR A 2 -8.80 -22.26 -0.17
CA THR A 2 -7.51 -22.95 -0.18
C THR A 2 -6.63 -22.37 0.92
N VAL A 3 -6.01 -23.23 1.74
CA VAL A 3 -5.04 -22.81 2.76
C VAL A 3 -3.94 -22.01 2.05
N PRO A 4 -3.73 -20.72 2.40
CA PRO A 4 -2.71 -19.92 1.75
C PRO A 4 -1.34 -20.56 1.98
N LYS A 5 -0.52 -20.61 0.94
CA LYS A 5 0.85 -21.15 1.03
C LYS A 5 1.61 -20.43 2.16
N PRO A 6 2.44 -21.15 2.93
CA PRO A 6 3.25 -20.52 3.98
C PRO A 6 4.07 -19.40 3.38
N LEU A 7 4.07 -18.26 4.06
CA LEU A 7 4.83 -17.10 3.62
C LEU A 7 6.32 -17.39 3.78
N PRO A 8 7.17 -16.93 2.85
CA PRO A 8 8.60 -17.22 2.93
C PRO A 8 9.21 -16.60 4.19
N ALA A 9 10.22 -17.27 4.74
CA ALA A 9 10.89 -16.87 5.98
C ALA A 9 11.62 -15.51 5.90
N ASP A 10 11.85 -15.00 4.69
CA ASP A 10 12.61 -13.78 4.43
C ASP A 10 11.86 -12.85 3.46
N ALA A 11 11.20 -11.82 4.02
CA ALA A 11 10.48 -10.81 3.26
C ALA A 11 11.39 -9.82 2.51
N SER A 12 12.71 -9.85 2.74
CA SER A 12 13.64 -8.95 2.02
C SER A 12 13.72 -9.30 0.53
N LYS A 13 13.53 -10.58 0.19
CA LYS A 13 13.53 -11.07 -1.19
C LYS A 13 12.14 -10.95 -1.82
N PRO A 14 12.04 -10.80 -3.15
CA PRO A 14 10.79 -10.96 -3.88
C PRO A 14 10.09 -12.28 -3.53
N LEU A 15 8.78 -12.24 -3.26
CA LEU A 15 7.99 -13.45 -3.01
C LEU A 15 7.28 -13.95 -4.27
N THR A 16 7.25 -13.11 -5.31
CA THR A 16 6.86 -13.45 -6.68
C THR A 16 8.05 -13.30 -7.62
N ASP A 17 7.98 -13.95 -8.78
CA ASP A 17 8.95 -13.73 -9.86
C ASP A 17 8.74 -12.34 -10.48
N TYR A 18 9.63 -11.40 -10.15
CA TYR A 18 9.54 -10.00 -10.61
C TYR A 18 9.67 -9.84 -12.12
N SER A 19 10.28 -10.80 -12.83
CA SER A 19 10.34 -10.75 -14.29
C SER A 19 8.97 -10.89 -14.97
N ARG A 20 7.94 -11.30 -14.21
CA ARG A 20 6.56 -11.51 -14.69
C ARG A 20 5.63 -10.34 -14.45
N TRP A 21 6.04 -9.32 -13.70
CA TRP A 21 5.23 -8.12 -13.49
C TRP A 21 5.35 -7.13 -14.66
N ARG A 22 4.23 -6.49 -15.03
CA ARG A 22 4.15 -5.43 -16.02
C ARG A 22 3.37 -4.24 -15.50
N LEU A 23 3.92 -3.05 -15.67
CA LEU A 23 3.25 -1.79 -15.46
C LEU A 23 2.60 -1.36 -16.77
N ARG A 24 1.26 -1.35 -16.79
CA ARG A 24 0.50 -0.65 -17.83
C ARG A 24 0.41 0.82 -17.46
N ALA A 25 0.93 1.68 -18.32
CA ALA A 25 0.93 3.13 -18.20
C ALA A 25 0.69 3.76 -19.58
N GLU A 26 -0.53 3.60 -20.11
CA GLU A 26 -0.90 4.06 -21.46
C GLU A 26 -1.32 5.56 -21.44
N ASP A 27 -1.94 6.02 -22.53
CA ASP A 27 -2.14 7.45 -22.84
C ASP A 27 -3.11 8.19 -21.90
N ASP A 28 -3.90 7.48 -21.10
CA ASP A 28 -4.87 8.06 -20.16
C ASP A 28 -4.28 8.41 -18.79
N GLY A 29 -2.99 8.13 -18.56
CA GLY A 29 -2.31 8.35 -17.28
C GLY A 29 -2.63 7.31 -16.20
N ARG A 30 -3.39 6.25 -16.52
CA ARG A 30 -3.74 5.19 -15.56
C ARG A 30 -2.58 4.21 -15.39
N HIS A 31 -2.25 3.90 -14.13
CA HIS A 31 -1.24 2.90 -13.78
C HIS A 31 -1.88 1.64 -13.20
N THR A 32 -1.57 0.48 -13.78
CA THR A 32 -1.98 -0.82 -13.23
C THR A 32 -0.86 -1.84 -13.38
N TRP A 33 -0.64 -2.65 -12.33
CA TRP A 33 0.31 -3.75 -12.34
C TRP A 33 -0.37 -5.06 -12.70
N HIS A 34 0.26 -5.84 -13.57
CA HIS A 34 -0.24 -7.13 -14.06
C HIS A 34 0.82 -8.20 -13.87
N TYR A 35 0.42 -9.37 -13.36
CA TYR A 35 1.31 -10.53 -13.23
C TYR A 35 1.04 -11.54 -14.35
N LEU A 36 2.04 -11.78 -15.20
CA LEU A 36 1.93 -12.67 -16.36
C LEU A 36 2.22 -14.14 -15.99
N LYS A 37 1.31 -15.04 -16.31
CA LYS A 37 1.31 -16.43 -15.81
C LYS A 37 1.88 -17.42 -16.81
N SER A 38 1.79 -17.13 -18.10
CA SER A 38 2.23 -18.01 -19.18
C SER A 38 3.42 -17.44 -19.95
N ASP A 39 4.20 -18.33 -20.55
CA ASP A 39 5.33 -17.93 -21.39
C ASP A 39 4.87 -17.22 -22.68
N GLY A 40 3.65 -17.52 -23.15
CA GLY A 40 3.00 -16.81 -24.25
C GLY A 40 2.71 -15.35 -23.91
N GLU A 41 2.21 -15.06 -22.71
CA GLU A 41 2.03 -13.69 -22.22
C GLU A 41 3.36 -12.95 -22.10
N LEU A 42 4.41 -13.62 -21.59
CA LEU A 42 5.75 -13.04 -21.47
C LEU A 42 6.33 -12.66 -22.84
N ALA A 43 6.13 -13.51 -23.85
CA ALA A 43 6.56 -13.24 -25.22
C ALA A 43 5.76 -12.09 -25.86
N ALA A 44 4.46 -12.01 -25.60
CA ALA A 44 3.58 -10.99 -26.16
C ALA A 44 3.78 -9.61 -25.52
N TRP A 45 4.16 -9.57 -24.24
CA TRP A 45 4.40 -8.33 -23.48
C TRP A 45 5.78 -8.41 -22.80
N PRO A 46 6.87 -8.07 -23.49
CA PRO A 46 8.20 -8.06 -22.91
C PRO A 46 8.34 -6.97 -21.85
N GLN A 47 9.26 -7.17 -20.90
CA GLN A 47 9.52 -6.23 -19.82
C GLN A 47 10.30 -5.01 -20.33
N THR A 48 9.84 -3.82 -19.97
CA THR A 48 10.45 -2.53 -20.31
C THR A 48 11.47 -2.08 -19.25
N GLU A 49 12.28 -1.07 -19.56
CA GLU A 49 13.18 -0.45 -18.57
C GLU A 49 12.41 0.20 -17.41
N MET A 50 11.22 0.75 -17.70
CA MET A 50 10.31 1.30 -16.69
C MET A 50 9.82 0.21 -15.72
N ASP A 51 9.41 -0.96 -16.24
CA ASP A 51 9.03 -2.10 -15.39
C ASP A 51 10.17 -2.49 -14.46
N LYS A 52 11.38 -2.65 -15.02
CA LYS A 52 12.57 -3.07 -14.27
C LYS A 52 12.93 -2.05 -13.19
N TYR A 53 12.93 -0.75 -13.52
CA TYR A 53 13.22 0.32 -12.57
C TYR A 53 12.32 0.26 -11.34
N TRP A 54 11.00 0.21 -11.55
CA TRP A 54 10.02 0.22 -10.46
C TRP A 54 9.98 -1.08 -9.65
N LEU A 55 10.46 -2.19 -10.22
CA LEU A 55 10.62 -3.47 -9.52
C LEU A 55 11.99 -3.63 -8.86
N GLY A 56 12.91 -2.68 -9.04
CA GLY A 56 14.29 -2.77 -8.56
C GLY A 56 15.13 -3.85 -9.26
N LEU A 57 14.75 -4.21 -10.49
CA LEU A 57 15.51 -5.15 -11.32
C LEU A 57 16.66 -4.44 -12.05
N PRO A 58 17.74 -5.15 -12.41
CA PRO A 58 18.80 -4.60 -13.22
C PRO A 58 18.28 -4.05 -14.54
N MET A 59 18.60 -2.79 -14.83
CA MET A 59 18.28 -2.13 -16.08
C MET A 59 19.38 -2.34 -17.13
N ASP A 60 19.00 -2.37 -18.41
CA ASP A 60 19.94 -2.39 -19.53
C ASP A 60 20.32 -0.94 -19.91
N ALA A 61 20.75 -0.19 -18.90
CA ALA A 61 21.16 1.20 -19.03
C ALA A 61 22.69 1.28 -18.91
N PRO A 62 23.36 2.06 -19.77
CA PRO A 62 24.81 2.20 -19.69
C PRO A 62 25.22 2.88 -18.38
N THR A 63 26.21 2.32 -17.70
CA THR A 63 26.85 2.98 -16.56
C THR A 63 27.54 4.26 -17.03
N SER A 64 27.21 5.38 -16.41
CA SER A 64 27.86 6.66 -16.70
C SER A 64 29.02 6.88 -15.74
N GLU A 65 30.12 7.44 -16.27
CA GLU A 65 31.18 8.05 -15.44
C GLU A 65 30.62 9.19 -14.58
N PRO A 66 31.27 9.52 -13.43
CA PRO A 66 30.91 10.66 -12.60
C PRO A 66 30.76 11.96 -13.40
N ALA A 67 29.81 12.82 -13.00
CA ALA A 67 29.60 14.10 -13.65
C ALA A 67 30.79 15.04 -13.42
N LYS A 68 31.16 15.81 -14.45
CA LYS A 68 32.31 16.74 -14.39
C LYS A 68 31.93 18.13 -13.86
N ASP A 69 30.69 18.53 -14.11
CA ASP A 69 30.11 19.80 -13.71
C ASP A 69 28.57 19.69 -13.61
N ALA A 70 27.90 20.78 -13.23
CA ALA A 70 26.45 20.80 -13.06
C ALA A 70 25.67 20.56 -14.37
N PHE A 71 26.19 21.00 -15.51
CA PHE A 71 25.53 20.82 -16.80
C PHE A 71 25.62 19.37 -17.26
N ASP A 72 26.79 18.74 -17.13
CA ASP A 72 26.98 17.31 -17.39
C ASP A 72 26.12 16.45 -16.46
N ALA A 73 25.98 16.84 -15.17
CA ALA A 73 25.09 16.18 -14.23
C ALA A 73 23.61 16.27 -14.67
N ALA A 74 23.14 17.46 -15.04
CA ALA A 74 21.76 17.66 -15.52
C ALA A 74 21.49 16.85 -16.80
N ARG A 75 22.43 16.85 -17.75
CA ARG A 75 22.33 16.07 -18.98
C ARG A 75 22.29 14.57 -18.70
N LYS A 76 23.18 14.05 -17.83
CA LYS A 76 23.20 12.63 -17.43
C LYS A 76 21.91 12.23 -16.72
N GLY A 77 21.41 13.08 -15.81
CA GLY A 77 20.14 12.89 -15.13
C GLY A 77 18.96 12.81 -16.11
N PHE A 78 18.89 13.72 -17.08
CA PHE A 78 17.86 13.70 -18.12
C PHE A 78 17.95 12.46 -19.02
N GLU A 79 19.15 12.08 -19.48
CA GLU A 79 19.37 10.90 -20.32
C GLU A 79 18.93 9.60 -19.63
N PHE A 80 19.05 9.54 -18.31
CA PHE A 80 18.49 8.47 -17.50
C PHE A 80 16.97 8.62 -17.37
N TYR A 81 16.49 9.76 -16.88
CA TYR A 81 15.09 9.96 -16.49
C TYR A 81 14.11 9.88 -17.66
N LYS A 82 14.54 10.26 -18.88
CA LYS A 82 13.72 10.11 -20.09
C LYS A 82 13.41 8.65 -20.44
N ARG A 83 14.19 7.68 -19.95
CA ARG A 83 13.93 6.23 -20.13
C ARG A 83 12.73 5.74 -19.32
N LEU A 84 12.33 6.52 -18.31
CA LEU A 84 11.21 6.21 -17.41
C LEU A 84 9.90 6.88 -17.86
N GLN A 85 9.91 7.63 -18.98
CA GLN A 85 8.71 8.20 -19.54
C GLN A 85 7.83 7.08 -20.12
N ALA A 86 6.57 7.05 -19.71
CA ALA A 86 5.59 6.12 -20.25
C ALA A 86 5.22 6.49 -21.71
N PRO A 87 4.71 5.54 -22.53
CA PRO A 87 4.31 5.82 -23.92
C PRO A 87 3.35 7.02 -24.06
N GLY A 88 2.46 7.20 -23.08
CA GLY A 88 1.53 8.33 -23.00
C GLY A 88 2.17 9.68 -22.63
N GLY A 89 3.49 9.76 -22.52
CA GLY A 89 4.24 10.98 -22.26
C GLY A 89 4.32 11.41 -20.80
N HIS A 90 3.64 10.73 -19.88
CA HIS A 90 3.68 10.99 -18.44
C HIS A 90 4.76 10.13 -17.75
N TRP A 91 5.02 10.39 -16.46
CA TRP A 91 5.97 9.62 -15.65
C TRP A 91 5.24 8.89 -14.52
N PRO A 92 5.19 7.55 -14.55
CA PRO A 92 4.73 6.77 -13.41
C PRO A 92 5.65 6.98 -12.20
N GLY A 93 5.10 6.78 -11.01
CA GLY A 93 5.81 7.03 -9.76
C GLY A 93 5.26 6.20 -8.61
N GLU A 94 6.15 5.77 -7.72
CA GLU A 94 5.74 5.31 -6.39
C GLU A 94 5.21 6.53 -5.62
N TYR A 95 3.96 6.43 -5.17
CA TYR A 95 3.25 7.48 -4.43
C TYR A 95 2.65 6.92 -3.14
N GLY A 96 3.44 6.10 -2.45
CA GLY A 96 3.11 5.54 -1.16
C GLY A 96 3.42 6.49 -0.01
N GLY A 97 3.54 5.92 1.19
CA GLY A 97 3.86 6.67 2.40
C GLY A 97 2.82 6.45 3.50
N PRO A 98 1.53 6.80 3.30
CA PRO A 98 0.50 6.61 4.31
C PRO A 98 0.22 5.13 4.60
N MET A 99 0.26 4.74 5.88
CA MET A 99 0.11 3.35 6.34
C MET A 99 -1.31 2.98 6.78
N PHE A 100 -2.31 3.77 6.39
CA PHE A 100 -3.73 3.57 6.71
C PHE A 100 -4.63 3.44 5.46
N LEU A 101 -4.06 3.52 4.25
CA LEU A 101 -4.82 3.36 3.00
C LEU A 101 -5.10 1.89 2.68
N LEU A 102 -4.03 1.08 2.65
CA LEU A 102 -4.09 -0.35 2.37
C LEU A 102 -5.07 -1.10 3.31
N PRO A 103 -5.12 -0.83 4.63
CA PRO A 103 -6.11 -1.45 5.49
C PRO A 103 -7.55 -1.25 5.06
N GLY A 104 -7.95 -0.04 4.66
CA GLY A 104 -9.31 0.22 4.19
C GLY A 104 -9.66 -0.60 2.95
N LEU A 105 -8.74 -0.68 1.98
CA LEU A 105 -8.89 -1.53 0.80
C LEU A 105 -9.06 -3.01 1.17
N VAL A 106 -8.16 -3.56 1.99
CA VAL A 106 -8.17 -5.00 2.31
C VAL A 106 -9.36 -5.38 3.19
N ILE A 107 -9.69 -4.57 4.20
CA ILE A 107 -10.88 -4.79 5.05
C ILE A 107 -12.15 -4.69 4.21
N GLY A 108 -12.28 -3.65 3.39
CA GLY A 108 -13.41 -3.49 2.48
C GLY A 108 -13.54 -4.66 1.50
N SER A 109 -12.42 -5.11 0.92
CA SER A 109 -12.38 -6.27 0.04
C SER A 109 -12.87 -7.54 0.74
N TYR A 110 -12.41 -7.76 1.97
CA TYR A 110 -12.79 -8.91 2.77
C TYR A 110 -14.29 -8.93 3.07
N VAL A 111 -14.84 -7.81 3.55
CA VAL A 111 -16.26 -7.71 3.93
C VAL A 111 -17.19 -7.79 2.70
N THR A 112 -16.75 -7.28 1.55
CA THR A 112 -17.53 -7.32 0.29
C THR A 112 -17.31 -8.58 -0.54
N GLY A 113 -16.37 -9.45 -0.17
CA GLY A 113 -15.99 -10.62 -0.96
C GLY A 113 -15.24 -10.28 -2.25
N MET A 114 -14.70 -9.07 -2.40
CA MET A 114 -13.89 -8.69 -3.55
C MET A 114 -12.57 -9.47 -3.55
N PRO A 115 -12.25 -10.23 -4.61
CA PRO A 115 -11.03 -11.03 -4.64
C PRO A 115 -9.79 -10.16 -4.76
N ILE A 116 -8.74 -10.54 -4.04
CA ILE A 116 -7.37 -10.05 -4.22
C ILE A 116 -6.60 -11.17 -4.92
N ALA A 117 -5.98 -10.85 -6.06
CA ALA A 117 -5.14 -11.82 -6.78
C ALA A 117 -4.03 -12.34 -5.87
N GLU A 118 -3.69 -13.64 -5.98
CA GLU A 118 -2.73 -14.30 -5.09
C GLU A 118 -1.37 -13.59 -5.10
N GLU A 119 -0.92 -13.13 -6.27
CA GLU A 119 0.36 -12.46 -6.44
C GLU A 119 0.36 -11.08 -5.78
N VAL A 120 -0.78 -10.37 -5.82
CA VAL A 120 -0.97 -9.10 -5.10
C VAL A 120 -1.04 -9.35 -3.59
N ARG A 121 -1.76 -10.39 -3.15
CA ARG A 121 -1.84 -10.80 -1.73
C ARG A 121 -0.46 -11.00 -1.14
N VAL A 122 0.38 -11.77 -1.83
CA VAL A 122 1.72 -12.11 -1.38
C VAL A 122 2.63 -10.87 -1.33
N GLU A 123 2.56 -9.98 -2.32
CA GLU A 123 3.37 -8.75 -2.32
C GLU A 123 2.89 -7.71 -1.30
N ILE A 124 1.59 -7.64 -0.99
CA ILE A 124 1.08 -6.82 0.12
C ILE A 124 1.66 -7.31 1.45
N ILE A 125 1.67 -8.63 1.69
CA ILE A 125 2.24 -9.19 2.91
C ILE A 125 3.73 -8.86 3.00
N ARG A 126 4.48 -9.04 1.90
CA ARG A 126 5.89 -8.68 1.82
C ARG A 126 6.13 -7.20 2.14
N TYR A 127 5.31 -6.31 1.56
CA TYR A 127 5.38 -4.86 1.80
C TYR A 127 5.24 -4.53 3.28
N LEU A 128 4.21 -5.07 3.94
CA LEU A 128 3.98 -4.84 5.37
C LEU A 128 5.10 -5.41 6.25
N CYS A 129 5.57 -6.63 5.96
CA CYS A 129 6.71 -7.22 6.68
C CYS A 129 7.97 -6.36 6.58
N ASN A 130 8.27 -5.78 5.42
CA ASN A 130 9.45 -4.94 5.23
C ASN A 130 9.34 -3.59 5.97
N LEU A 131 8.13 -3.04 6.04
CA LEU A 131 7.84 -1.76 6.70
C LEU A 131 7.52 -1.87 8.19
N ALA A 132 7.46 -3.09 8.74
CA ALA A 132 7.36 -3.27 10.19
C ALA A 132 8.59 -2.64 10.85
N HIS A 133 8.36 -1.80 11.87
CA HIS A 133 9.43 -1.09 12.55
C HIS A 133 10.45 -2.08 13.12
N LYS A 134 11.74 -1.83 12.89
CA LYS A 134 12.79 -2.83 13.19
C LYS A 134 12.91 -3.12 14.68
N ASP A 135 12.64 -2.14 15.53
CA ASP A 135 12.74 -2.27 16.99
C ASP A 135 11.52 -2.95 17.62
N ASP A 136 10.31 -2.47 17.34
CA ASP A 136 9.09 -2.91 18.03
C ASP A 136 8.13 -3.75 17.16
N GLY A 137 8.30 -3.77 15.83
CA GLY A 137 7.45 -4.53 14.92
C GLY A 137 6.06 -3.94 14.67
N GLY A 138 5.80 -2.70 15.08
CA GLY A 138 4.57 -1.98 14.77
C GLY A 138 4.64 -1.18 13.47
N TRP A 139 3.60 -0.36 13.24
CA TRP A 139 3.52 0.59 12.12
C TRP A 139 2.97 1.95 12.56
N GLY A 140 3.49 3.01 11.96
CA GLY A 140 3.06 4.38 12.20
C GLY A 140 1.90 4.85 11.33
N LEU A 141 1.68 6.17 11.33
CA LEU A 141 0.74 6.82 10.42
C LEU A 141 1.25 6.81 8.96
N HIS A 142 2.56 6.82 8.78
CA HIS A 142 3.27 6.73 7.51
C HIS A 142 4.57 5.92 7.68
N ILE A 143 5.23 5.59 6.57
CA ILE A 143 6.42 4.71 6.54
C ILE A 143 7.62 5.20 7.39
N GLU A 144 7.74 6.50 7.61
CA GLU A 144 8.79 7.11 8.46
C GLU A 144 8.32 7.41 9.89
N GLY A 145 7.05 7.12 10.21
CA GLY A 145 6.46 7.44 11.50
C GLY A 145 6.74 6.40 12.57
N PRO A 146 6.74 6.79 13.85
CA PRO A 146 6.82 5.83 14.95
C PRO A 146 5.58 4.94 14.99
N SER A 147 5.69 3.76 15.59
CA SER A 147 4.55 2.85 15.77
C SER A 147 3.40 3.53 16.52
N THR A 148 2.19 3.42 15.96
CA THR A 148 0.95 3.98 16.52
C THR A 148 -0.11 2.90 16.69
N VAL A 149 -1.12 3.16 17.52
CA VAL A 149 -2.26 2.24 17.65
C VAL A 149 -2.98 2.07 16.31
N LEU A 150 -3.23 3.16 15.58
CA LEU A 150 -3.90 3.13 14.26
C LEU A 150 -3.14 2.25 13.27
N GLY A 151 -1.87 2.60 13.01
CA GLY A 151 -1.05 1.89 12.03
C GLY A 151 -0.84 0.43 12.43
N THR A 152 -0.56 0.16 13.70
CA THR A 152 -0.28 -1.21 14.16
C THR A 152 -1.52 -2.09 14.16
N ALA A 153 -2.66 -1.61 14.68
CA ALA A 153 -3.89 -2.39 14.72
C ALA A 153 -4.40 -2.73 13.30
N LEU A 154 -4.43 -1.74 12.41
CA LEU A 154 -4.96 -1.93 11.07
C LEU A 154 -4.05 -2.81 10.20
N ASN A 155 -2.74 -2.59 10.20
CA ASN A 155 -1.82 -3.44 9.41
C ASN A 155 -1.69 -4.86 9.99
N TYR A 156 -1.82 -5.03 11.31
CA TYR A 156 -1.99 -6.37 11.90
C TYR A 156 -3.24 -7.06 11.33
N CYS A 157 -4.39 -6.38 11.29
CA CYS A 157 -5.61 -6.95 10.71
C CYS A 157 -5.44 -7.33 9.23
N VAL A 158 -4.76 -6.49 8.44
CA VAL A 158 -4.43 -6.81 7.03
C VAL A 158 -3.66 -8.12 6.94
N LEU A 159 -2.57 -8.28 7.70
CA LEU A 159 -1.78 -9.52 7.70
C LEU A 159 -2.66 -10.73 8.05
N ARG A 160 -3.52 -10.60 9.06
CA ARG A 160 -4.43 -11.70 9.48
C ARG A 160 -5.45 -12.06 8.40
N ILE A 161 -6.10 -11.07 7.77
CA ILE A 161 -7.06 -11.25 6.68
C ILE A 161 -6.39 -11.95 5.49
N LEU A 162 -5.17 -11.52 5.15
CA LEU A 162 -4.41 -12.11 4.05
C LEU A 162 -3.80 -13.48 4.39
N GLY A 163 -4.06 -14.04 5.58
CA GLY A 163 -3.71 -15.42 5.94
C GLY A 163 -2.40 -15.60 6.69
N VAL A 164 -1.72 -14.53 7.12
CA VAL A 164 -0.54 -14.62 8.01
C VAL A 164 -1.01 -15.04 9.39
N GLY A 165 -0.56 -16.18 9.92
CA GLY A 165 -1.00 -16.71 11.22
C GLY A 165 -0.78 -15.74 12.40
N PRO A 166 -1.50 -15.89 13.53
CA PRO A 166 -1.33 -14.99 14.67
C PRO A 166 0.03 -15.15 15.36
N ASP A 167 0.64 -16.33 15.26
CA ASP A 167 1.88 -16.68 15.96
C ASP A 167 3.13 -16.48 15.10
N GLU A 168 2.98 -15.96 13.88
CA GLU A 168 4.11 -15.60 13.04
C GLU A 168 4.96 -14.48 13.69
N PRO A 169 6.28 -14.42 13.42
CA PRO A 169 7.16 -13.44 14.07
C PRO A 169 6.68 -11.99 13.92
N VAL A 170 6.21 -11.61 12.72
CA VAL A 170 5.73 -10.26 12.44
C VAL A 170 4.44 -9.93 13.20
N THR A 171 3.47 -10.84 13.24
CA THR A 171 2.18 -10.63 13.92
C THR A 171 2.31 -10.71 15.44
N THR A 172 3.21 -11.57 15.95
CA THR A 172 3.49 -11.68 17.38
C THR A 172 4.10 -10.38 17.91
N ARG A 173 5.09 -9.82 17.21
CA ARG A 173 5.71 -8.53 17.58
C ARG A 173 4.72 -7.37 17.47
N ALA A 174 3.99 -7.29 16.36
CA ALA A 174 2.96 -6.27 16.17
C ALA A 174 1.88 -6.31 17.27
N ARG A 175 1.42 -7.50 17.66
CA ARG A 175 0.44 -7.68 18.75
C ARG A 175 1.01 -7.24 20.09
N ALA A 176 2.26 -7.59 20.40
CA ALA A 176 2.92 -7.16 21.62
C ALA A 176 3.05 -5.62 21.68
N THR A 177 3.44 -5.00 20.58
CA THR A 177 3.53 -3.54 20.45
C THR A 177 2.16 -2.89 20.56
N LEU A 178 1.13 -3.43 19.91
CA LEU A 178 -0.24 -2.92 20.05
C LEU A 178 -0.72 -2.96 21.49
N HIS A 179 -0.47 -4.06 22.22
CA HIS A 179 -0.82 -4.15 23.63
C HIS A 179 -0.06 -3.13 24.50
N LYS A 180 1.24 -2.94 24.23
CA LYS A 180 2.05 -1.90 24.89
C LYS A 180 1.51 -0.49 24.66
N LEU A 181 0.94 -0.23 23.48
CA LEU A 181 0.32 1.05 23.12
C LEU A 181 -1.11 1.23 23.67
N GLY A 182 -1.62 0.31 24.50
CA GLY A 182 -2.96 0.40 25.10
C GLY A 182 -4.04 -0.40 24.37
N GLY A 183 -3.66 -1.22 23.39
CA GLY A 183 -4.57 -2.07 22.63
C GLY A 183 -5.39 -1.33 21.57
N ALA A 184 -6.14 -2.07 20.77
CA ALA A 184 -6.92 -1.52 19.65
C ALA A 184 -8.02 -0.54 20.09
N GLY A 185 -8.49 -0.61 21.33
CA GLY A 185 -9.49 0.32 21.86
C GLY A 185 -9.01 1.77 21.97
N ALA A 186 -7.70 1.98 22.06
CA ALA A 186 -7.06 3.30 22.06
C ALA A 186 -6.89 3.89 20.64
N SER A 187 -7.38 3.20 19.59
CA SER A 187 -7.23 3.66 18.22
C SER A 187 -8.01 4.97 17.98
N PRO A 188 -7.49 5.90 17.17
CA PRO A 188 -8.24 7.05 16.67
C PRO A 188 -9.54 6.65 15.94
N SER A 189 -10.43 7.62 15.73
CA SER A 189 -11.78 7.39 15.17
C SER A 189 -11.78 6.61 13.85
N TRP A 190 -10.87 6.90 12.93
CA TRP A 190 -10.75 6.16 11.66
C TRP A 190 -10.39 4.68 11.86
N GLY A 191 -9.56 4.37 12.85
CA GLY A 191 -9.24 2.99 13.17
C GLY A 191 -10.43 2.26 13.78
N LYS A 192 -11.17 2.92 14.68
CA LYS A 192 -12.41 2.38 15.24
C LYS A 192 -13.43 2.08 14.15
N PHE A 193 -13.64 3.01 13.21
CA PHE A 193 -14.54 2.80 12.06
C PHE A 193 -14.18 1.52 11.29
N TRP A 194 -12.93 1.36 10.87
CA TRP A 194 -12.52 0.18 10.10
C TRP A 194 -12.57 -1.13 10.90
N LEU A 195 -12.27 -1.08 12.20
CA LEU A 195 -12.42 -2.24 13.09
C LEU A 195 -13.90 -2.62 13.31
N SER A 196 -14.80 -1.64 13.32
CA SER A 196 -16.25 -1.89 13.38
C SER A 196 -16.80 -2.44 12.08
N VAL A 197 -16.34 -1.96 10.91
CA VAL A 197 -16.64 -2.58 9.61
C VAL A 197 -16.20 -4.04 9.57
N LEU A 198 -15.04 -4.35 10.15
CA LEU A 198 -14.53 -5.72 10.29
C LEU A 198 -15.26 -6.56 11.38
N ASN A 199 -16.20 -5.95 12.11
CA ASN A 199 -16.95 -6.57 13.21
C ASN A 199 -16.06 -7.07 14.38
N VAL A 200 -14.98 -6.35 14.69
CA VAL A 200 -14.07 -6.61 15.83
C VAL A 200 -13.99 -5.44 16.82
N TYR A 201 -14.84 -4.43 16.63
CA TYR A 201 -15.01 -3.29 17.53
C TYR A 201 -16.48 -2.84 17.49
N GLU A 202 -17.10 -2.63 18.65
CA GLU A 202 -18.49 -2.19 18.75
C GLU A 202 -18.70 -0.81 18.10
N TRP A 203 -19.77 -0.65 17.30
CA TRP A 203 -20.11 0.63 16.66
C TRP A 203 -20.34 1.75 17.69
N ASP A 204 -20.90 1.42 18.85
CA ASP A 204 -21.13 2.36 19.96
C ASP A 204 -19.81 2.82 20.65
N GLY A 205 -18.66 2.23 20.31
CA GLY A 205 -17.35 2.65 20.82
C GLY A 205 -16.75 3.87 20.11
N GLY A 206 -17.36 4.32 19.01
CA GLY A 206 -16.97 5.50 18.24
C GLY A 206 -17.87 6.71 18.49
N ASN A 207 -17.36 7.93 18.22
CA ASN A 207 -18.24 9.09 18.10
C ASN A 207 -19.09 8.95 16.84
N PRO A 208 -20.38 9.35 16.87
CA PRO A 208 -21.26 9.23 15.71
C PRO A 208 -20.76 10.11 14.55
N ILE A 209 -20.96 9.63 13.32
CA ILE A 209 -20.76 10.37 12.08
C ILE A 209 -22.16 10.63 11.49
N PRO A 210 -22.87 11.70 11.91
CA PRO A 210 -24.28 11.87 11.61
C PRO A 210 -24.51 12.16 10.12
N PRO A 211 -25.18 11.27 9.36
CA PRO A 211 -25.51 11.53 7.96
C PRO A 211 -26.51 12.69 7.80
N GLU A 212 -27.27 13.03 8.85
CA GLU A 212 -28.28 14.09 8.85
C GLU A 212 -27.69 15.48 8.59
N LEU A 213 -26.38 15.69 8.79
CA LEU A 213 -25.72 16.95 8.45
C LEU A 213 -25.87 17.32 6.97
N TRP A 214 -26.02 16.33 6.08
CA TRP A 214 -26.26 16.54 4.65
C TRP A 214 -27.70 16.98 4.33
N LEU A 215 -28.63 16.91 5.29
CA LEU A 215 -30.01 17.37 5.14
C LEU A 215 -30.19 18.83 5.56
N LEU A 216 -29.15 19.45 6.14
CA LEU A 216 -29.18 20.85 6.54
C LEU A 216 -29.34 21.74 5.29
N PRO A 217 -30.02 22.89 5.40
CA PRO A 217 -30.01 23.87 4.32
C PRO A 217 -28.58 24.29 3.99
N ASP A 218 -28.33 24.49 2.69
CA ASP A 218 -27.03 24.92 2.20
C ASP A 218 -26.56 26.25 2.80
N TRP A 219 -27.33 27.05 3.51
CA TRP A 219 -26.82 28.27 4.17
C TRP A 219 -26.25 28.02 5.58
N VAL A 220 -26.44 26.84 6.17
CA VAL A 220 -25.98 26.54 7.53
C VAL A 220 -24.44 26.46 7.58
N PRO A 221 -23.75 27.17 8.51
CA PRO A 221 -22.28 27.28 8.51
C PRO A 221 -21.52 25.93 8.55
N ILE A 222 -22.10 24.92 9.19
CA ILE A 222 -21.49 23.58 9.35
C ILE A 222 -21.85 22.59 8.22
N HIS A 223 -22.59 23.01 7.19
CA HIS A 223 -23.01 22.12 6.11
C HIS A 223 -21.80 21.46 5.40
N PRO A 224 -21.79 20.13 5.16
CA PRO A 224 -20.65 19.41 4.60
C PRO A 224 -20.10 19.93 3.27
N HIS A 225 -20.94 20.52 2.40
CA HIS A 225 -20.47 21.11 1.12
C HIS A 225 -19.40 22.19 1.33
N ARG A 226 -19.36 22.85 2.50
CA ARG A 226 -18.37 23.88 2.85
C ARG A 226 -17.05 23.31 3.37
N TRP A 227 -17.01 22.04 3.73
CA TRP A 227 -15.79 21.41 4.23
C TRP A 227 -14.78 21.24 3.09
N TRP A 228 -13.52 21.07 3.45
CA TRP A 228 -12.49 20.69 2.50
C TRP A 228 -12.90 19.43 1.72
N ILE A 229 -12.63 19.41 0.42
CA ILE A 229 -13.13 18.38 -0.50
C ILE A 229 -12.77 16.96 -0.05
N HIS A 230 -11.55 16.76 0.47
CA HIS A 230 -11.09 15.46 0.96
C HIS A 230 -11.77 15.05 2.27
N THR A 231 -12.16 16.01 3.11
CA THR A 231 -12.85 15.71 4.37
C THR A 231 -14.28 15.24 4.13
N ARG A 232 -15.01 15.83 3.18
CA ARG A 232 -16.42 15.45 2.93
C ARG A 232 -16.59 14.24 2.00
N ALA A 233 -15.52 13.85 1.29
CA ALA A 233 -15.53 12.72 0.38
C ALA A 233 -15.08 11.41 1.06
N VAL A 234 -14.51 11.51 2.26
CA VAL A 234 -14.13 10.39 3.13
C VAL A 234 -15.18 10.21 4.21
#